data_AF-A0A2X2YRE5-F1
#
_entry.id   AF-A0A2X2YRE5-F1
#
_cell.length_a   1.000
_cell.length_b   1.000
_cell.length_c   1.000
_cell.angle_alpha   90.00
_cell.angle_beta   90.00
_cell.angle_gamma   90.00
#
_symmetry.space_group_name_H-M   'P 1'
#
loop_
_entity.id
_entity.type
_entity.pdbx_description
1 polymer ?
#
loop_
_entity_poly.entity_id
_entity_poly.type
_entity_poly.pdbx_seq_one_letter_code
_entity_poly.pdbx_strand_id
1 'polypeptide(L)'
;MTLVWDTQGLRQLQHMKSLPVDILKIDKMFVEGLPEDDSMVTAIILMARSLNLKMIAEGVETEAQRDWLAQAGVDVAQGFLFARAVPPDVFEERYLKNAQPDYKT
;
A
#
# COMPACT_ATOMS: atom_id res chain seq x y z
N MET A 1 21.12 -3.93 -28.08
CA MET A 1 19.91 -3.15 -28.42
C MET A 1 19.45 -2.46 -27.16
N THR A 2 19.76 -1.17 -27.02
CA THR A 2 19.36 -0.40 -25.83
C THR A 2 17.92 0.05 -26.06
N LEU A 3 16.99 -0.44 -25.25
CA LEU A 3 15.64 0.07 -25.21
C LEU A 3 15.68 1.44 -24.54
N VAL A 4 15.41 2.50 -25.31
CA VAL A 4 15.02 3.78 -24.74
C VAL A 4 13.55 3.62 -24.35
N TRP A 5 13.27 3.63 -23.05
CA TRP A 5 11.92 3.47 -22.50
C TRP A 5 10.96 4.54 -23.06
N ASP A 6 9.69 4.18 -23.24
CA ASP A 6 8.62 5.16 -23.48
C ASP A 6 8.61 6.22 -22.36
N THR A 7 8.81 7.48 -22.74
CA THR A 7 8.84 8.67 -21.87
C THR A 7 7.61 8.84 -20.98
N GLN A 8 6.48 8.19 -21.27
CA GLN A 8 5.26 8.33 -20.48
C GLN A 8 5.42 7.82 -19.05
N GLY A 9 6.00 6.63 -18.85
CA GLY A 9 6.16 6.06 -17.50
C GLY A 9 7.09 6.90 -16.62
N LEU A 10 8.21 7.36 -17.18
CA LEU A 10 9.16 8.24 -16.48
C LEU A 10 8.57 9.61 -16.15
N ARG A 11 7.70 10.15 -17.02
CA ARG A 11 6.96 11.41 -16.74
C ARG A 11 5.99 11.27 -15.58
N GLN A 12 5.32 10.11 -15.43
CA GLN A 12 4.46 9.87 -14.27
C GLN A 12 5.25 9.82 -12.95
N LEU A 13 6.42 9.17 -12.95
CA LEU A 13 7.30 9.15 -11.78
C LEU A 13 7.83 10.54 -11.40
N GLN A 14 8.18 11.36 -12.41
CA GLN A 14 8.56 12.75 -12.17
C GLN A 14 7.39 13.57 -11.61
N HIS A 15 6.18 13.35 -12.11
CA HIS A 15 4.99 14.03 -11.59
C HIS A 15 4.69 13.62 -10.14
N MET A 16 4.79 12.32 -9.81
CA MET A 16 4.63 11.82 -8.43
C MET A 16 5.54 12.54 -7.42
N LYS A 17 6.78 12.87 -7.81
CA LYS A 17 7.70 13.62 -6.94
C LYS A 17 7.20 15.03 -6.60
N SER A 18 6.37 15.62 -7.46
CA SER A 18 5.82 16.97 -7.28
C SER A 18 4.45 17.00 -6.61
N LEU A 19 3.79 15.84 -6.48
CA LEU A 19 2.49 15.76 -5.84
C LEU A 19 2.63 15.85 -4.31
N PRO A 20 1.77 16.61 -3.62
CA PRO A 20 1.77 16.68 -2.15
C PRO A 20 1.05 15.45 -1.58
N VAL A 21 1.59 14.26 -1.85
CA VAL A 21 1.05 12.98 -1.37
C VAL A 21 1.99 12.39 -0.32
N ASP A 22 1.43 11.82 0.73
CA ASP A 22 2.19 11.21 1.83
C ASP A 22 2.22 9.68 1.76
N ILE A 23 1.30 9.08 1.00
CA ILE A 23 1.03 7.64 1.00
C ILE A 23 0.98 7.10 -0.43
N LEU A 24 1.72 6.01 -0.66
CA LEU A 24 1.61 5.16 -1.84
C LEU A 24 0.83 3.89 -1.49
N LYS A 25 -0.20 3.56 -2.28
CA LYS A 25 -0.94 2.32 -2.15
C LYS A 25 -0.38 1.27 -3.10
N ILE A 26 -0.04 0.09 -2.59
CA ILE A 26 0.39 -1.07 -3.37
C ILE A 26 -0.87 -1.86 -3.71
N ASP A 27 -1.26 -1.86 -4.97
CA ASP A 27 -2.50 -2.46 -5.44
C ASP A 27 -2.52 -3.99 -5.22
N LYS A 28 -3.72 -4.52 -4.98
CA LYS A 28 -3.99 -5.96 -4.79
C LYS A 28 -3.36 -6.82 -5.87
N MET A 29 -3.35 -6.39 -7.12
CA MET A 29 -2.80 -7.17 -8.23
C MET A 29 -1.34 -7.57 -8.03
N PHE A 30 -0.56 -6.79 -7.28
CA PHE A 30 0.83 -7.12 -6.94
C PHE A 30 0.93 -7.91 -5.63
N VAL A 31 0.02 -7.66 -4.69
CA VAL A 31 -0.02 -8.36 -3.39
C VAL A 31 -0.47 -9.81 -3.54
N GLU A 32 -1.36 -10.12 -4.49
CA GLU A 32 -1.86 -11.47 -4.74
C GLU A 32 -0.74 -12.49 -5.02
N GLY A 33 0.36 -12.07 -5.64
CA GLY A 33 1.50 -12.92 -5.97
C GLY A 33 2.44 -13.20 -4.79
N LEU A 34 2.30 -12.52 -3.66
CA LEU A 34 3.22 -12.67 -2.53
C LEU A 34 2.95 -13.94 -1.70
N PRO A 35 4.01 -14.58 -1.17
CA PRO A 35 5.43 -14.20 -1.30
C PRO A 35 6.16 -14.74 -2.53
N GLU A 36 5.51 -15.54 -3.39
CA GLU A 36 6.17 -16.26 -4.47
C GLU A 36 6.66 -15.37 -5.63
N ASP A 37 5.94 -14.30 -5.96
CA ASP A 37 6.32 -13.27 -6.93
C ASP A 37 6.35 -11.89 -6.26
N ASP A 38 7.53 -11.48 -5.81
CA ASP A 38 7.75 -10.27 -5.03
C ASP A 38 8.49 -9.16 -5.79
N SER A 39 8.89 -9.42 -7.02
CA SER A 39 9.82 -8.58 -7.79
C SER A 39 9.28 -7.16 -7.99
N MET A 40 8.01 -7.06 -8.40
CA MET A 40 7.32 -5.79 -8.61
C MET A 40 7.06 -5.06 -7.30
N VAL A 41 6.63 -5.77 -6.26
CA VAL A 41 6.37 -5.18 -4.93
C VAL A 41 7.67 -4.61 -4.34
N THR A 42 8.77 -5.34 -4.46
CA THR A 42 10.10 -4.89 -4.04
C THR A 42 10.52 -3.61 -4.75
N ALA A 43 10.33 -3.53 -6.08
CA ALA A 43 10.63 -2.32 -6.84
C ALA A 43 9.77 -1.12 -6.39
N ILE A 44 8.47 -1.35 -6.16
CA ILE A 44 7.54 -0.34 -5.66
C ILE A 44 7.97 0.18 -4.28
N ILE A 45 8.37 -0.71 -3.37
CA ILE A 45 8.85 -0.35 -2.02
C ILE A 45 10.11 0.52 -2.10
N LEU A 46 11.08 0.16 -2.93
CA LEU A 46 12.31 0.94 -3.12
C LEU A 46 12.02 2.34 -3.68
N MET A 47 11.09 2.44 -4.62
CA MET A 47 10.64 3.71 -5.18
C MET A 47 9.96 4.58 -4.11
N ALA A 48 9.01 4.01 -3.35
CA ALA A 48 8.30 4.72 -2.29
C ALA A 48 9.26 5.28 -1.23
N ARG A 49 10.23 4.46 -0.79
CA ARG A 49 11.30 4.89 0.12
C ARG A 49 12.13 6.03 -0.44
N SER A 50 12.51 5.96 -1.71
CA SER A 50 13.28 7.01 -2.39
C SER A 50 12.53 8.34 -2.50
N LEU A 51 11.20 8.29 -2.52
CA LEU A 51 10.31 9.44 -2.55
C LEU A 51 9.83 9.86 -1.14
N ASN A 52 10.29 9.19 -0.08
CA ASN A 52 9.87 9.40 1.31
C ASN A 52 8.34 9.28 1.50
N LEU A 53 7.72 8.33 0.80
CA LEU A 53 6.30 8.03 0.90
C LEU A 53 6.07 6.90 1.92
N LYS A 54 5.03 7.06 2.75
CA LYS A 54 4.48 5.94 3.52
C LYS A 54 3.80 4.96 2.56
N MET A 55 3.66 3.70 2.96
CA MET A 55 3.08 2.67 2.11
C MET A 55 1.88 2.02 2.80
N ILE A 56 0.87 1.69 2.01
CA ILE A 56 -0.26 0.83 2.40
C ILE A 56 -0.39 -0.28 1.38
N ALA A 57 -0.35 -1.55 1.81
CA ALA A 57 -0.66 -2.67 0.94
C ALA A 57 -2.17 -2.95 0.90
N GLU A 58 -2.74 -3.10 -0.30
CA GLU A 58 -4.15 -3.43 -0.48
C GLU A 58 -4.36 -4.88 -0.89
N GLY A 59 -5.50 -5.45 -0.49
CA GLY A 59 -5.88 -6.80 -0.86
C GLY A 59 -5.07 -7.90 -0.16
N VAL A 60 -4.58 -7.65 1.06
CA VAL A 60 -3.94 -8.68 1.88
C VAL A 60 -4.98 -9.69 2.37
N GLU A 61 -4.87 -10.93 1.93
CA GLU A 61 -5.82 -12.02 2.20
C GLU A 61 -5.21 -13.15 3.02
N THR A 62 -3.88 -13.28 3.08
CA THR A 62 -3.20 -14.35 3.82
C THR A 62 -2.16 -13.83 4.83
N GLU A 63 -1.93 -14.62 5.89
CA GLU A 63 -0.87 -14.36 6.87
C GLU A 63 0.51 -14.28 6.19
N ALA A 64 0.78 -15.12 5.20
CA ALA A 64 2.05 -15.13 4.47
C ALA A 64 2.30 -13.80 3.72
N GLN A 65 1.28 -13.24 3.07
CA GLN A 65 1.35 -11.93 2.43
C GLN A 65 1.65 -10.84 3.46
N ARG A 66 0.91 -10.84 4.59
CA ARG A 66 1.11 -9.89 5.69
C ARG A 66 2.54 -9.96 6.22
N ASP A 67 3.03 -11.15 6.51
CA ASP A 67 4.34 -11.35 7.13
C ASP A 67 5.47 -10.94 6.21
N TRP A 68 5.36 -11.25 4.92
CA TRP A 68 6.31 -10.77 3.92
C TRP A 68 6.30 -9.24 3.83
N LEU A 69 5.13 -8.62 3.76
CA LEU A 69 4.98 -7.15 3.70
C LEU A 69 5.56 -6.46 4.94
N ALA A 70 5.29 -6.99 6.13
CA ALA A 70 5.83 -6.49 7.38
C ALA A 70 7.35 -6.59 7.43
N GLN A 71 7.93 -7.73 7.02
CA GLN A 71 9.39 -7.90 6.92
C GLN A 71 10.01 -6.97 5.89
N ALA A 72 9.30 -6.69 4.80
CA ALA A 72 9.71 -5.73 3.78
C ALA A 72 9.57 -4.25 4.23
N GLY A 73 8.99 -4.00 5.41
CA GLY A 73 8.80 -2.67 6.00
C GLY A 73 7.58 -1.91 5.49
N VAL A 74 6.52 -2.63 5.10
CA VAL A 74 5.19 -2.09 4.80
C VAL A 74 4.29 -2.36 6.00
N ASP A 75 4.19 -1.37 6.90
CA ASP A 75 3.56 -1.54 8.22
C ASP A 75 2.02 -1.42 8.20
N VAL A 76 1.46 -0.87 7.13
CA VAL A 76 0.02 -0.66 7.00
C VAL A 76 -0.53 -1.54 5.88
N ALA A 77 -1.55 -2.31 6.19
CA ALA A 77 -2.18 -3.23 5.27
C ALA A 77 -3.71 -3.17 5.38
N GLN A 78 -4.37 -3.36 4.24
CA GLN A 78 -5.82 -3.47 4.12
C GLN A 78 -6.15 -4.74 3.33
N GLY A 79 -7.11 -5.52 3.81
CA GLY A 79 -7.61 -6.67 3.07
C GLY A 79 -8.46 -7.60 3.91
N PHE A 80 -8.96 -8.66 3.28
CA PHE A 80 -9.90 -9.59 3.90
C PHE A 80 -9.30 -10.43 5.01
N LEU A 81 -7.97 -10.49 5.12
CA LEU A 81 -7.30 -11.04 6.30
C LEU A 81 -7.75 -10.34 7.59
N PHE A 82 -7.96 -9.01 7.53
CA PHE A 82 -8.33 -8.21 8.70
C PHE A 82 -9.84 -8.05 8.84
N ALA A 83 -10.49 -7.57 7.78
CA ALA A 83 -11.93 -7.36 7.75
C ALA A 83 -12.42 -7.23 6.31
N ARG A 84 -13.66 -7.66 6.06
CA ARG A 84 -14.38 -7.32 4.84
C ARG A 84 -14.98 -5.92 4.95
N ALA A 85 -15.24 -5.29 3.81
CA ALA A 85 -16.04 -4.08 3.77
C ALA A 85 -17.42 -4.35 4.40
N VAL A 86 -17.88 -3.43 5.23
CA VAL A 86 -19.15 -3.51 5.95
C VAL A 86 -19.96 -2.24 5.73
N PRO A 87 -21.29 -2.29 5.91
CA PRO A 87 -22.13 -1.10 5.96
C PRO A 87 -21.66 -0.08 7.03
N PRO A 88 -21.92 1.24 6.85
CA PRO A 88 -21.46 2.28 7.76
C PRO A 88 -21.89 2.08 9.22
N ASP A 89 -23.13 1.69 9.47
CA ASP A 89 -23.68 1.44 10.80
C ASP A 89 -22.90 0.32 11.53
N VAL A 90 -22.55 -0.74 10.81
CA VAL A 90 -21.74 -1.84 11.31
C VAL A 90 -20.29 -1.39 11.56
N PHE A 91 -19.73 -0.52 10.71
CA PHE A 91 -18.38 0.03 10.90
C PHE A 91 -18.33 0.91 12.16
N GLU A 92 -19.26 1.85 12.29
CA GLU A 92 -19.38 2.75 13.45
C GLU A 92 -19.48 1.95 14.76
N GLU A 93 -20.33 0.92 14.76
CA GLU A 93 -20.50 0.03 15.91
C GLU A 93 -19.22 -0.70 16.30
N ARG A 94 -18.50 -1.26 15.33
CA ARG A 94 -17.33 -2.11 15.60
C ARG A 94 -16.07 -1.31 15.91
N TYR A 95 -15.88 -0.16 15.27
CA TYR A 95 -14.58 0.52 15.24
C TYR A 95 -14.60 1.94 15.81
N LEU A 96 -15.75 2.62 15.89
CA LEU A 96 -15.83 4.01 16.36
C LEU A 96 -16.46 4.18 17.75
N LYS A 97 -17.31 3.25 18.22
CA LYS A 97 -18.02 3.38 19.51
C LYS A 97 -17.11 3.60 20.74
N ASN A 98 -15.85 3.17 20.69
CA ASN A 98 -14.85 3.36 21.76
C ASN A 98 -13.61 4.15 21.32
N ALA A 99 -13.63 4.74 20.12
CA ALA A 99 -12.50 5.52 19.64
C ALA A 99 -12.50 6.88 20.35
N GLN A 100 -11.54 7.11 21.25
CA GLN A 100 -11.25 8.45 21.74
C GLN A 100 -10.67 9.24 20.56
N PRO A 101 -11.28 10.35 20.12
CA PRO A 101 -10.76 11.08 18.96
C PRO A 101 -9.42 11.75 19.34
N ASP A 102 -8.29 11.23 18.87
CA ASP A 102 -6.99 11.90 18.94
C ASP A 102 -6.88 12.90 17.78
N TYR A 103 -7.73 13.93 17.79
CA TYR A 103 -7.50 15.12 16.97
C TYR A 103 -6.42 15.95 17.67
N LYS A 104 -5.15 15.63 17.44
CA LYS A 104 -4.09 16.60 17.68
C LYS A 104 -4.20 17.71 16.63
N THR A 105 -4.81 18.82 17.04
CA THR A 105 -4.68 20.13 16.39
C THR A 105 -3.25 20.62 16.42
#